data_AF-A0A1A2JDU7-F1
#
_entry.id   AF-A0A1A2JDU7-F1
#
_cell.length_a   1.000
_cell.length_b   1.000
_cell.length_c   1.000
_cell.angle_alpha   90.00
_cell.angle_beta   90.00
_cell.angle_gamma   90.00
#
_symmetry.space_group_name_H-M   'P 1'
#
loop_
_entity.id
_entity.type
_entity.pdbx_description
1 polymer ?
#
loop_
_entity_poly.entity_id
_entity_poly.type
_entity_poly.pdbx_seq_one_letter_code
_entity_poly.pdbx_strand_id
1 'polypeptide(L)'
;MAEATVRVDPAVMRDAATSLSGAAEQLSGQLAQLDDQVGRLLGGWQGESGTAYGAAWGLWHRGAREVELGLSMLAHLVGEAGGAYAANEARSAQAERAVRGG
;
A
#
# COMPACT_ATOMS: atom_id res chain seq x y z
N MET A 1 -22.76 2.12 25.72
CA MET A 1 -21.40 2.20 25.14
C MET A 1 -21.59 2.81 23.77
N ALA A 2 -21.38 4.11 23.62
CA ALA A 2 -21.48 4.75 22.31
C ALA A 2 -20.32 4.22 21.48
N GLU A 3 -20.63 3.37 20.51
CA GLU A 3 -19.71 2.90 19.49
C GLU A 3 -19.05 4.13 18.89
N ALA A 4 -17.73 4.23 19.05
CA ALA A 4 -16.97 5.36 18.54
C ALA A 4 -17.07 5.33 17.02
N THR A 5 -18.10 6.00 16.48
CA THR A 5 -18.24 6.20 15.05
C THR A 5 -17.06 7.05 14.61
N VAL A 6 -16.00 6.36 14.19
CA VAL A 6 -14.89 6.94 13.46
C VAL A 6 -15.49 7.45 12.15
N ARG A 7 -15.88 8.73 12.13
CA ARG A 7 -16.22 9.46 10.90
C ARG A 7 -14.90 9.91 10.28
N VAL A 8 -14.26 9.04 9.52
CA VAL A 8 -13.20 9.46 8.61
C VAL A 8 -13.88 9.92 7.33
N ASP A 9 -13.48 11.08 6.83
CA ASP A 9 -13.94 11.60 5.54
C ASP A 9 -13.53 10.60 4.43
N PRO A 10 -14.49 10.08 3.63
CA PRO A 10 -14.18 9.19 2.51
C PRO A 10 -13.16 9.75 1.52
N ALA A 11 -13.05 11.08 1.38
CA ALA A 11 -12.01 11.73 0.58
C ALA A 11 -10.61 11.47 1.15
N VAL A 12 -10.43 11.65 2.46
CA VAL A 12 -9.16 11.39 3.15
C VAL A 12 -8.75 9.92 3.01
N MET A 13 -9.70 8.98 3.06
CA MET A 13 -9.41 7.56 2.84
C MET A 13 -8.92 7.30 1.42
N ARG A 14 -9.58 7.87 0.40
CA ARG A 14 -9.15 7.72 -1.00
C ARG A 14 -7.76 8.31 -1.26
N ASP A 15 -7.46 9.45 -0.68
CA ASP A 15 -6.16 10.10 -0.81
C ASP A 15 -5.05 9.28 -0.16
N ALA A 16 -5.33 8.71 1.02
CA ALA A 16 -4.42 7.80 1.70
C ALA A 16 -4.20 6.51 0.89
N ALA A 17 -5.25 5.89 0.35
CA ALA A 17 -5.14 4.72 -0.50
C ALA A 17 -4.28 4.99 -1.75
N THR A 18 -4.48 6.14 -2.40
CA THR A 18 -3.71 6.57 -3.57
C THR A 18 -2.24 6.77 -3.21
N SER A 19 -1.97 7.42 -2.08
CA SER A 19 -0.61 7.68 -1.60
C SER A 19 0.13 6.38 -1.26
N LEU A 20 -0.56 5.43 -0.60
CA LEU A 20 0.00 4.12 -0.25
C LEU A 20 0.30 3.27 -1.49
N SER A 21 -0.60 3.25 -2.49
CA SER A 21 -0.38 2.56 -3.75
C SER A 21 0.80 3.15 -4.52
N GLY A 22 0.88 4.48 -4.62
CA GLY A 22 2.00 5.17 -5.27
C GLY A 22 3.33 4.89 -4.57
N ALA A 23 3.36 4.84 -3.23
CA ALA A 23 4.55 4.47 -2.48
C ALA A 23 4.98 3.02 -2.74
N ALA A 24 4.05 2.08 -2.83
CA ALA A 24 4.32 0.69 -3.15
C ALA A 24 4.90 0.53 -4.57
N GLU A 25 4.30 1.19 -5.56
CA GLU A 25 4.78 1.20 -6.95
C GLU A 25 6.18 1.80 -7.06
N GLN A 26 6.41 2.95 -6.42
CA GLN A 26 7.71 3.59 -6.40
C GLN A 26 8.76 2.70 -5.75
N LEU A 27 8.44 2.09 -4.59
CA LEU A 27 9.34 1.18 -3.90
C LEU A 27 9.68 -0.03 -4.77
N SER A 28 8.68 -0.64 -5.40
CA SER A 28 8.87 -1.77 -6.32
C SER A 28 9.86 -1.45 -7.44
N GLY A 29 9.70 -0.28 -8.10
CA GLY A 29 10.61 0.18 -9.13
C GLY A 29 12.04 0.41 -8.62
N GLN A 30 12.20 1.01 -7.45
CA GLN A 30 13.50 1.23 -6.82
C GLN A 30 14.18 -0.09 -6.43
N LEU A 31 13.43 -1.05 -5.89
CA LEU A 31 13.95 -2.37 -5.52
C LEU A 31 14.43 -3.14 -6.74
N ALA A 32 13.68 -3.13 -7.84
CA ALA A 32 14.10 -3.77 -9.09
C ALA A 32 15.42 -3.16 -9.61
N GLN A 33 15.53 -1.84 -9.63
CA GLN A 33 16.77 -1.16 -10.05
C GLN A 33 17.96 -1.50 -9.16
N LEU A 34 17.75 -1.65 -7.85
CA LEU A 34 18.82 -1.96 -6.91
C LEU A 34 19.25 -3.43 -7.03
N ASP A 35 18.29 -4.34 -7.23
CA ASP A 35 18.55 -5.77 -7.47
C ASP A 35 19.38 -5.97 -8.74
N ASP A 36 19.06 -5.27 -9.83
CA ASP A 36 19.86 -5.28 -11.06
C ASP A 36 21.30 -4.80 -10.84
N GLN A 37 21.48 -3.73 -10.07
CA GLN A 37 22.80 -3.18 -9.75
C GLN A 37 23.63 -4.16 -8.91
N VAL A 38 23.03 -4.76 -7.90
CA VAL A 38 23.69 -5.74 -7.04
C VAL A 38 23.98 -7.04 -7.79
N GLY A 39 23.08 -7.48 -8.67
CA GLY A 39 23.31 -8.61 -9.55
C GLY A 39 24.56 -8.43 -10.43
N ARG A 40 24.76 -7.24 -11.01
CA ARG A 40 25.97 -6.91 -11.77
C ARG A 40 27.23 -6.91 -10.89
N LEU A 41 27.15 -6.34 -9.69
CA LEU A 41 28.26 -6.34 -8.74
C LEU A 41 28.70 -7.77 -8.37
N LEU A 42 27.73 -8.62 -8.02
CA LEU A 42 27.97 -10.03 -7.64
C LEU A 42 28.43 -10.89 -8.82
N GLY A 43 28.09 -10.52 -10.05
CA GLY A 43 28.61 -11.18 -11.25
C GLY A 43 30.14 -11.09 -11.36
N GLY A 44 30.73 -9.97 -10.91
CA GLY A 44 32.19 -9.76 -10.90
C GLY A 44 32.87 -10.05 -9.56
N TRP A 45 32.12 -10.03 -8.45
CA TRP A 45 32.66 -10.21 -7.10
C TRP A 45 32.30 -11.59 -6.54
N GLN A 46 33.24 -12.52 -6.71
CA GLN A 46 33.10 -13.93 -6.35
C GLN A 46 34.03 -14.29 -5.19
N GLY A 47 33.80 -15.45 -4.57
CA GLY A 47 34.50 -15.90 -3.35
C GLY A 47 33.66 -15.70 -2.08
N GLU A 48 34.21 -16.08 -0.93
CA GLU A 48 33.48 -16.17 0.34
C GLU A 48 32.78 -14.85 0.73
N SER A 49 33.44 -13.70 0.54
CA SER A 49 32.87 -12.39 0.83
C SER A 49 31.70 -12.03 -0.10
N GLY A 50 31.79 -12.39 -1.38
CA GLY A 50 30.73 -12.17 -2.35
C GLY A 50 29.51 -13.04 -2.05
N THR A 51 29.73 -14.30 -1.68
CA THR A 51 28.66 -15.20 -1.23
C THR A 51 27.97 -14.68 0.03
N ALA A 52 28.72 -14.25 1.03
CA ALA A 52 28.17 -13.69 2.27
C ALA A 52 27.35 -12.41 2.00
N TYR A 53 27.86 -11.51 1.16
CA TYR A 53 27.14 -10.32 0.75
C TYR A 53 25.85 -10.66 -0.01
N GLY A 54 25.89 -11.60 -0.96
CA GLY A 54 24.71 -12.03 -1.72
C GLY A 54 23.62 -12.64 -0.82
N ALA A 55 24.01 -13.39 0.21
CA ALA A 55 23.06 -13.91 1.20
C ALA A 55 22.39 -12.79 2.01
N ALA A 56 23.17 -11.81 2.49
CA ALA A 56 22.65 -10.65 3.20
C ALA A 56 21.73 -9.80 2.31
N TRP A 57 22.12 -9.60 1.05
CA TRP A 57 21.32 -8.92 0.04
C TRP A 57 19.97 -9.62 -0.17
N GLY A 58 19.98 -10.93 -0.36
CA GLY A 58 18.75 -11.71 -0.55
C GLY A 58 17.80 -11.64 0.64
N LEU A 59 18.33 -11.59 1.88
CA LEU A 59 17.51 -11.39 3.08
C LEU A 59 16.87 -10.00 3.08
N TRP A 60 17.67 -8.96 2.84
CA TRP A 60 17.19 -7.59 2.78
C TRP A 60 16.13 -7.39 1.68
N HIS A 61 16.37 -7.90 0.48
CA HIS A 61 15.45 -7.76 -0.66
C HIS A 61 14.10 -8.44 -0.40
N ARG A 62 14.08 -9.60 0.29
CA ARG A 62 12.83 -10.22 0.73
C ARG A 62 12.06 -9.34 1.71
N GLY A 63 12.71 -8.82 2.75
CA GLY A 63 12.05 -7.92 3.69
C GLY A 63 11.54 -6.64 3.03
N ALA A 64 12.26 -6.10 2.05
CA ALA A 64 11.80 -4.94 1.30
C ALA A 64 10.55 -5.23 0.45
N ARG A 65 10.43 -6.43 -0.12
CA ARG A 65 9.19 -6.88 -0.80
C ARG A 65 8.02 -7.06 0.16
N GLU A 66 8.28 -7.48 1.39
CA GLU A 66 7.22 -7.56 2.42
C GLU A 66 6.67 -6.17 2.76
N VAL A 67 7.53 -5.14 2.80
CA VAL A 67 7.09 -3.75 2.99
C VAL A 67 6.25 -3.27 1.81
N GLU A 68 6.68 -3.52 0.57
CA GLU A 68 5.91 -3.19 -0.64
C GLU A 68 4.53 -3.86 -0.62
N LEU A 69 4.48 -5.17 -0.35
CA LEU A 69 3.22 -5.90 -0.23
C LEU A 69 2.32 -5.32 0.88
N GLY A 70 2.89 -4.98 2.03
CA GLY A 70 2.16 -4.37 3.13
C GLY A 70 1.52 -3.03 2.76
N LEU A 71 2.26 -2.18 2.03
CA LEU A 71 1.73 -0.91 1.52
C LEU A 71 0.59 -1.13 0.52
N SER A 72 0.76 -2.06 -0.42
CA SER A 72 -0.26 -2.44 -1.40
C SER A 72 -1.54 -2.98 -0.73
N MET A 73 -1.40 -3.81 0.30
CA MET A 73 -2.53 -4.32 1.09
C MET A 73 -3.25 -3.22 1.86
N LEU A 74 -2.50 -2.31 2.51
CA LEU A 74 -3.09 -1.18 3.23
C LEU A 74 -3.83 -0.23 2.28
N ALA A 75 -3.25 0.04 1.10
CA ALA A 75 -3.90 0.84 0.06
C ALA A 75 -5.26 0.24 -0.34
N HIS A 76 -5.30 -1.07 -0.56
CA HIS A 76 -6.53 -1.78 -0.92
C HIS A 76 -7.59 -1.69 0.18
N LEU A 77 -7.23 -2.04 1.42
CA LEU A 77 -8.17 -2.03 2.56
C LEU A 77 -8.76 -0.64 2.84
N VAL A 78 -7.93 0.40 2.76
CA VAL A 78 -8.38 1.80 2.95
C VAL A 78 -9.27 2.25 1.79
N GLY A 79 -8.95 1.85 0.56
CA GLY A 79 -9.76 2.12 -0.63
C GLY A 79 -11.16 1.49 -0.55
N GLU A 80 -11.24 0.21 -0.16
CA GLU A 80 -12.51 -0.50 0.02
C GLU A 80 -13.38 0.16 1.10
N ALA A 81 -12.78 0.49 2.25
CA ALA A 81 -13.49 1.17 3.32
C ALA A 81 -14.02 2.54 2.88
N GLY A 82 -13.20 3.36 2.19
CA GLY A 82 -13.63 4.64 1.65
C GLY A 82 -14.78 4.53 0.64
N GLY A 83 -14.75 3.52 -0.22
CA GLY A 83 -15.83 3.23 -1.17
C GLY A 83 -17.15 2.84 -0.49
N ALA A 84 -17.07 1.97 0.52
CA ALA A 84 -18.24 1.54 1.30
C ALA A 84 -18.89 2.72 2.05
N TYR A 85 -18.09 3.62 2.63
CA TYR A 85 -18.60 4.82 3.31
C TYR A 85 -19.30 5.78 2.34
N ALA A 86 -18.68 6.09 1.20
CA ALA A 86 -19.29 6.97 0.21
C ALA A 86 -20.63 6.43 -0.34
N ALA A 87 -20.73 5.12 -0.55
CA ALA A 87 -21.97 4.48 -0.99
C ALA A 87 -23.07 4.56 0.09
N ASN A 88 -22.71 4.42 1.37
CA ASN A 88 -23.66 4.52 2.47
C ASN A 88 -24.20 5.95 2.65
N GLU A 89 -23.34 6.94 2.51
CA GLU A 89 -23.73 8.35 2.58
C GLU A 89 -24.66 8.75 1.43
N ALA A 90 -24.37 8.27 0.21
CA ALA A 90 -25.24 8.49 -0.95
C ALA A 90 -26.65 7.90 -0.76
N ARG A 91 -26.74 6.65 -0.25
CA ARG A 91 -28.04 6.02 0.06
C ARG A 91 -28.80 6.76 1.16
N SER A 92 -28.10 7.16 2.22
CA SER A 92 -28.69 7.92 3.33
C SER A 92 -29.22 9.28 2.86
N ALA A 93 -28.46 9.98 2.03
CA ALA A 93 -28.87 11.26 1.46
C ALA A 93 -30.04 11.12 0.46
N GLN A 94 -30.17 9.99 -0.25
CA GLN A 94 -31.33 9.70 -1.09
C GLN A 94 -32.58 9.42 -0.24
N ALA A 95 -32.45 8.63 0.83
CA ALA A 95 -33.55 8.34 1.75
C ALA A 95 -34.06 9.63 2.44
N GLU A 96 -33.16 10.49 2.93
CA GLU A 96 -33.50 11.80 3.51
C GLU A 96 -34.28 12.69 2.52
N ARG A 97 -33.87 12.73 1.25
CA ARG A 97 -34.57 13.49 0.21
C ARG A 97 -35.95 12.92 -0.10
N ALA A 98 -36.09 11.59 -0.11
CA ALA A 98 -37.37 10.93 -0.31
C ALA A 98 -38.35 11.22 0.83
N VAL A 99 -37.87 11.27 2.08
CA VAL A 99 -38.69 11.61 3.26
C VAL A 99 -39.10 13.08 3.26
N ARG A 100 -38.21 14.00 2.85
CA ARG A 100 -38.52 15.46 2.83
C ARG A 100 -39.37 15.91 1.64
N GLY A 101 -39.44 15.11 0.58
CA GLY A 101 -40.23 15.38 -0.62
C GLY A 101 -41.57 14.65 -0.69
N GLY A 102 -41.90 13.84 0.31
CA GLY A 102 -43.16 13.09 0.44
C GLY A 102 -44.14 13.72 1.43
#